data_AF-A0A966U2Q2-F1
#
_entry.id   AF-A0A966U2Q2-F1
#
_cell.length_a   1.000
_cell.length_b   1.000
_cell.length_c   1.000
_cell.angle_alpha   90.00
_cell.angle_beta   90.00
_cell.angle_gamma   90.00
#
_symmetry.space_group_name_H-M   'P 1'
#
loop_
_entity.id
_entity.type
_entity.pdbx_description
1 polymer ?
#
loop_
_entity_poly.entity_id
_entity_poly.type
_entity_poly.pdbx_seq_one_letter_code
_entity_poly.pdbx_strand_id
1 'polypeptide(L)'
;KAAAESRGLIGKWVITMVNFTGHPLLASLTNRKLRERIMKASLSKGARGNAHDTREIARTMARLRARRAELFGKRSHAEHVTERQTAKTPENVHEMLRRIAPAALKNARAEGADLQKMIEKSGESFTLESWDWDFYTEKVRKEKYELDTTLLKPYFELEKVLHDGVFYAAEKLFGLTFTERVDLKAYHDDARVFEVHNEDGSKLGLYIADFYARPSKRGGAWMNSLVNQSRLLNQKPVVVNNLNIPKPAAGEVTLLTLAETTTLFHEFGHALHGLLSNVTYPRTSGTSVQRDFVEFPSQVNEMWILWPEVVNNYARHHQTQEPLPQEWIDRIRKSETFNEGHATTSYLAAAILDLAWHEIDSTTEFGEVEEFEAIALRNYGFDYTPVPTRYRTTYFSHIFAGGYSSGYYGYIWSEVLDADAVEWFKENGGLTRANGDHFRNELLSRGGSIDSMQMFRNFRGRDAVIEPLLKRRGLN
;
A
#
# COMPACT_ATOMS: atom_id res chain seq x y z
N LYS A 1 -8.51 8.10 -23.97
CA LYS A 1 -8.28 8.91 -25.19
C LYS A 1 -6.95 9.64 -25.14
N ALA A 2 -6.69 10.51 -24.17
CA ALA A 2 -5.40 11.19 -23.99
C ALA A 2 -4.17 10.25 -24.03
N ALA A 3 -4.23 9.11 -23.33
CA ALA A 3 -3.16 8.10 -23.39
C ALA A 3 -2.91 7.52 -24.80
N ALA A 4 -3.93 7.47 -25.66
CA ALA A 4 -3.80 7.02 -27.04
C ALA A 4 -3.16 8.11 -27.92
N GLU A 5 -3.63 9.35 -27.79
CA GLU A 5 -3.10 10.51 -28.52
C GLU A 5 -1.62 10.75 -28.20
N SER A 6 -1.23 10.67 -26.92
CA SER A 6 0.19 10.77 -26.50
C SER A 6 1.10 9.70 -27.11
N ARG A 7 0.52 8.60 -27.64
CA ARG A 7 1.24 7.49 -28.29
C ARG A 7 1.06 7.48 -29.81
N GLY A 8 0.51 8.54 -30.40
CA GLY A 8 0.22 8.63 -31.84
C GLY A 8 -0.91 7.70 -32.32
N LEU A 9 -1.71 7.15 -31.41
CA LEU A 9 -2.81 6.24 -31.73
C LEU A 9 -4.13 7.00 -31.88
N ILE A 10 -4.20 7.83 -32.93
CA ILE A 10 -5.36 8.69 -33.22
C ILE A 10 -6.63 7.87 -33.45
N GLY A 11 -7.76 8.31 -32.88
CA GLY A 11 -9.05 7.62 -32.99
C GLY A 11 -9.17 6.32 -32.19
N LYS A 12 -8.17 5.99 -31.35
CA LYS A 12 -8.15 4.78 -30.53
C LYS A 12 -8.25 5.09 -29.04
N TRP A 13 -8.44 4.03 -28.25
CA TRP A 13 -8.34 4.05 -26.80
C TRP A 13 -7.16 3.19 -26.35
N VAL A 14 -6.43 3.65 -25.34
CA VAL A 14 -5.35 2.93 -24.69
C VAL A 14 -5.72 2.75 -23.23
N ILE A 15 -5.66 1.49 -22.78
CA ILE A 15 -5.71 1.11 -21.38
C ILE A 15 -4.26 0.84 -20.96
N THR A 16 -3.74 1.69 -20.07
CA THR A 16 -2.38 1.56 -19.53
C THR A 16 -2.36 0.55 -18.40
N MET A 17 -1.34 -0.31 -18.36
CA MET A 17 -1.19 -1.27 -17.27
C MET A 17 -0.76 -0.56 -15.98
N VAL A 18 -1.21 -1.10 -14.84
CA VAL A 18 -0.73 -0.73 -13.51
C VAL A 18 0.36 -1.71 -13.04
N ASN A 19 1.01 -1.41 -11.91
CA ASN A 19 2.15 -2.18 -11.41
C ASN A 19 1.77 -3.55 -10.82
N PHE A 20 0.53 -3.74 -10.37
CA PHE A 20 0.04 -5.00 -9.77
C PHE A 20 -0.75 -5.87 -10.76
N THR A 21 -1.16 -7.07 -10.33
CA THR A 21 -1.87 -8.05 -11.16
C THR A 21 -3.27 -7.61 -11.57
N GLY A 22 -4.09 -7.16 -10.61
CA GLY A 22 -5.41 -6.59 -10.87
C GLY A 22 -5.36 -5.32 -11.71
N HIS A 23 -6.52 -4.82 -12.11
CA HIS A 23 -6.60 -3.58 -12.88
C HIS A 23 -7.91 -2.83 -12.55
N PRO A 24 -7.88 -1.53 -12.18
CA PRO A 24 -9.06 -0.81 -11.69
C PRO A 24 -10.29 -0.87 -12.61
N LEU A 25 -10.08 -0.92 -13.93
CA LEU A 25 -11.17 -1.02 -14.91
C LEU A 25 -11.91 -2.38 -14.90
N LEU A 26 -11.37 -3.45 -14.32
CA LEU A 26 -12.04 -4.76 -14.32
C LEU A 26 -13.38 -4.71 -13.58
N ALA A 27 -13.49 -3.87 -12.55
CA ALA A 27 -14.72 -3.68 -11.76
C ALA A 27 -15.91 -3.13 -12.58
N SER A 28 -15.65 -2.38 -13.67
CA SER A 28 -16.71 -1.66 -14.41
C SER A 28 -16.89 -2.09 -15.86
N LEU A 29 -15.91 -2.79 -16.45
CA LEU A 29 -15.98 -3.22 -17.85
C LEU A 29 -16.97 -4.37 -18.03
N THR A 30 -18.11 -4.09 -18.67
CA THR A 30 -19.16 -5.09 -18.95
C THR A 30 -18.75 -6.13 -20.00
N ASN A 31 -17.86 -5.78 -20.93
CA ASN A 31 -17.34 -6.72 -21.93
C ASN A 31 -16.34 -7.70 -21.30
N ARG A 32 -16.78 -8.94 -21.03
CA ARG A 32 -15.95 -10.01 -20.43
C ARG A 32 -14.67 -10.32 -21.21
N LYS A 33 -14.74 -10.39 -22.55
CA LYS A 33 -13.55 -10.65 -23.39
C LYS A 33 -12.49 -9.56 -23.24
N LEU A 34 -12.91 -8.31 -23.03
CA LEU A 34 -11.98 -7.22 -22.75
C LEU A 34 -11.37 -7.36 -21.36
N ARG A 35 -12.14 -7.73 -20.32
CA ARG A 35 -11.61 -8.02 -18.99
C ARG A 35 -10.56 -9.13 -19.03
N GLU A 36 -10.87 -10.23 -19.71
CA GLU A 36 -9.94 -11.34 -19.93
C GLU A 36 -8.65 -10.88 -20.62
N ARG A 37 -8.76 -10.07 -21.69
CA ARG A 37 -7.58 -9.53 -22.39
C ARG A 37 -6.72 -8.65 -21.49
N ILE A 38 -7.33 -7.85 -20.62
CA ILE A 38 -6.61 -6.99 -19.66
C ILE A 38 -5.86 -7.86 -18.64
N MET A 39 -6.53 -8.84 -18.03
CA MET A 39 -5.90 -9.70 -17.02
C MET A 39 -4.76 -10.53 -17.62
N LYS A 40 -4.95 -11.14 -18.80
CA LYS A 40 -3.88 -11.87 -19.50
C LYS A 40 -2.71 -10.96 -19.87
N ALA A 41 -2.98 -9.72 -20.31
CA ALA A 41 -1.93 -8.74 -20.56
C ALA A 41 -1.18 -8.33 -19.28
N SER A 42 -1.89 -8.26 -18.15
CA SER A 42 -1.32 -7.95 -16.83
C SER A 42 -0.44 -9.09 -16.31
N LEU A 43 -0.89 -10.34 -16.42
CA LEU A 43 -0.16 -11.52 -15.96
C LEU A 43 1.08 -11.83 -16.82
N SER A 44 1.15 -11.32 -18.05
CA SER A 44 2.29 -11.48 -18.98
C SER A 44 3.27 -10.31 -18.99
N LYS A 45 3.13 -9.33 -18.08
CA LYS A 45 4.12 -8.24 -17.93
C LYS A 45 5.50 -8.85 -17.67
N GLY A 46 6.52 -8.44 -18.41
CA GLY A 46 7.89 -8.96 -18.28
C GLY A 46 8.09 -10.44 -18.66
N ALA A 47 7.13 -11.10 -19.31
CA ALA A 47 7.18 -12.54 -19.63
C ALA A 47 6.75 -12.82 -21.08
N ARG A 48 7.29 -12.08 -22.05
CA ARG A 48 6.82 -12.11 -23.46
C ARG A 48 7.83 -12.70 -24.46
N GLY A 49 8.95 -13.24 -24.00
CA GLY A 49 10.00 -13.77 -24.87
C GLY A 49 10.60 -12.72 -25.79
N ASN A 50 10.64 -11.45 -25.36
CA ASN A 50 11.17 -10.33 -26.12
C ASN A 50 12.25 -9.58 -25.31
N ALA A 51 12.74 -8.44 -25.82
CA ALA A 51 13.77 -7.65 -25.16
C ALA A 51 13.38 -7.06 -23.78
N HIS A 52 12.11 -7.21 -23.37
CA HIS A 52 11.59 -6.78 -22.07
C HIS A 52 11.21 -7.96 -21.18
N ASP A 53 11.61 -9.18 -21.54
CA ASP A 53 11.47 -10.35 -20.68
C ASP A 53 12.45 -10.26 -19.50
N THR A 54 11.95 -10.43 -18.28
CA THR A 54 12.73 -10.27 -17.05
C THR A 54 12.92 -11.58 -16.30
N ARG A 55 12.54 -12.74 -16.87
CA ARG A 55 12.69 -14.04 -16.21
C ARG A 55 14.16 -14.36 -15.92
N GLU A 56 15.04 -14.18 -16.89
CA GLU A 56 16.48 -14.39 -16.70
C GLU A 56 17.12 -13.39 -15.74
N ILE A 57 16.64 -12.14 -15.75
CA ILE A 57 17.08 -11.11 -14.80
C ILE A 57 16.74 -11.56 -13.38
N ALA A 58 15.50 -12.00 -13.13
CA ALA A 58 15.07 -12.49 -11.82
C ALA A 58 15.90 -13.69 -11.35
N ARG A 59 16.09 -14.71 -12.20
CA ARG A 59 16.93 -15.88 -11.92
C ARG A 59 18.35 -15.48 -11.53
N THR A 60 18.97 -14.60 -12.33
CA THR A 60 20.34 -14.15 -12.09
C THR A 60 20.45 -13.33 -10.81
N MET A 61 19.52 -12.41 -10.56
CA MET A 61 19.49 -11.62 -9.32
C MET A 61 19.33 -12.50 -8.08
N ALA A 62 18.46 -13.51 -8.13
CA ALA A 62 18.26 -14.45 -7.03
C ALA A 62 19.55 -15.25 -6.73
N ARG A 63 20.20 -15.83 -7.76
CA ARG A 63 21.49 -16.54 -7.57
C ARG A 63 22.58 -15.64 -7.01
N LEU A 64 22.71 -14.43 -7.52
CA LEU A 64 23.71 -13.46 -7.03
C LEU A 64 23.44 -13.06 -5.58
N ARG A 65 22.18 -12.93 -5.17
CA ARG A 65 21.78 -12.68 -3.79
C ARG A 65 22.11 -13.84 -2.87
N ALA A 66 21.78 -15.07 -3.27
CA ALA A 66 22.16 -16.28 -2.53
C ALA A 66 23.68 -16.39 -2.39
N ARG A 67 24.43 -16.19 -3.48
CA ARG A 67 25.90 -16.19 -3.46
C ARG A 67 26.46 -15.11 -2.53
N ARG A 68 25.89 -13.90 -2.55
CA ARG A 68 26.27 -12.83 -1.63
C ARG A 68 26.03 -13.22 -0.17
N ALA A 69 24.92 -13.88 0.13
CA ALA A 69 24.60 -14.33 1.47
C ALA A 69 25.60 -15.38 1.98
N GLU A 70 25.98 -16.35 1.15
CA GLU A 70 27.03 -17.33 1.47
C GLU A 70 28.37 -16.68 1.80
N LEU A 71 28.75 -15.62 1.07
CA LEU A 71 29.98 -14.86 1.35
C LEU A 71 29.96 -14.18 2.73
N PHE A 72 28.77 -13.87 3.26
CA PHE A 72 28.58 -13.37 4.62
C PHE A 72 28.32 -14.47 5.65
N GLY A 73 28.49 -15.75 5.28
CA GLY A 73 28.29 -16.90 6.16
C GLY A 73 26.81 -17.19 6.46
N LYS A 74 25.90 -16.78 5.57
CA LYS A 74 24.46 -17.02 5.69
C LYS A 74 24.00 -18.12 4.74
N ARG A 75 22.98 -18.88 5.15
CA ARG A 75 22.34 -19.96 4.39
C ARG A 75 21.61 -19.43 3.17
N SER A 76 21.03 -18.23 3.25
CA SER A 76 20.23 -17.65 2.18
C SER A 76 20.17 -16.13 2.26
N HIS A 77 19.69 -15.48 1.19
CA HIS A 77 19.46 -14.03 1.20
C HIS A 77 18.39 -13.64 2.22
N ALA A 78 17.37 -14.49 2.43
CA ALA A 78 16.35 -14.26 3.44
C ALA A 78 16.94 -14.21 4.85
N GLU A 79 17.84 -15.13 5.21
CA GLU A 79 18.54 -15.11 6.50
C GLU A 79 19.42 -13.86 6.64
N HIS A 80 20.16 -13.50 5.57
CA HIS A 80 20.98 -12.28 5.54
C HIS A 80 20.16 -11.00 5.77
N VAL A 81 18.94 -10.92 5.22
CA VAL A 81 18.09 -9.73 5.34
C VAL A 81 17.39 -9.70 6.69
N THR A 82 16.75 -10.80 7.09
CA THR A 82 15.89 -10.89 8.29
C THR A 82 16.68 -10.70 9.58
N GLU A 83 17.98 -10.99 9.62
CA GLU A 83 18.84 -10.75 10.80
C GLU A 83 18.77 -9.28 11.28
N ARG A 84 18.52 -8.34 10.36
CA ARG A 84 18.46 -6.89 10.64
C ARG A 84 17.03 -6.36 10.70
N GLN A 85 16.03 -7.20 10.47
CA GLN A 85 14.62 -6.84 10.57
C GLN A 85 14.10 -7.08 11.99
N THR A 86 12.88 -6.67 12.28
CA THR A 86 12.23 -6.97 13.57
C THR A 86 11.81 -8.44 13.68
N ALA A 87 11.53 -9.11 12.55
CA ALA A 87 11.21 -10.54 12.49
C ALA A 87 12.37 -11.46 12.86
N LYS A 88 13.62 -10.98 12.79
CA LYS A 88 14.88 -11.68 13.14
C LYS A 88 15.27 -12.86 12.26
N THR A 89 14.35 -13.73 11.89
CA THR A 89 14.62 -14.94 11.11
C THR A 89 13.53 -15.20 10.07
N PRO A 90 13.83 -15.91 8.96
CA PRO A 90 12.81 -16.30 8.01
C PRO A 90 11.76 -17.24 8.63
N GLU A 91 12.17 -18.09 9.58
CA GLU A 91 11.27 -19.03 10.26
C GLU A 91 10.12 -18.31 11.00
N ASN A 92 10.40 -17.18 11.67
CA ASN A 92 9.37 -16.36 12.31
C ASN A 92 8.39 -15.77 11.30
N VAL A 93 8.89 -15.38 10.12
CA VAL A 93 8.04 -14.90 9.02
C VAL A 93 7.14 -16.03 8.52
N HIS A 94 7.70 -17.22 8.29
CA HIS A 94 6.94 -18.39 7.88
C HIS A 94 5.84 -18.76 8.89
N GLU A 95 6.14 -18.71 10.19
CA GLU A 95 5.16 -18.97 11.25
C GLU A 95 3.94 -18.03 11.15
N MET A 96 4.20 -16.72 11.04
CA MET A 96 3.13 -15.72 10.87
C MET A 96 2.32 -15.98 9.59
N LEU A 97 2.98 -16.17 8.44
CA LEU A 97 2.29 -16.39 7.17
C LEU A 97 1.44 -17.67 7.21
N ARG A 98 1.94 -18.75 7.83
CA ARG A 98 1.21 -20.03 7.98
C ARG A 98 0.05 -19.91 8.97
N ARG A 99 0.12 -19.04 9.97
CA ARG A 99 -1.00 -18.77 10.88
C ARG A 99 -2.16 -18.08 10.15
N ILE A 100 -1.87 -17.21 9.19
CA ILE A 100 -2.88 -16.40 8.48
C ILE A 100 -3.44 -17.11 7.23
N ALA A 101 -2.58 -17.80 6.48
CA ALA A 101 -2.89 -18.41 5.20
C ALA A 101 -4.19 -19.25 5.15
N PRO A 102 -4.45 -20.17 6.10
CA PRO A 102 -5.65 -21.02 6.05
C PRO A 102 -6.96 -20.22 6.12
N ALA A 103 -7.02 -19.21 6.99
CA ALA A 103 -8.20 -18.35 7.13
C ALA A 103 -8.42 -17.48 5.87
N ALA A 104 -7.34 -16.89 5.33
CA ALA A 104 -7.41 -16.10 4.11
C ALA A 104 -7.93 -16.91 2.92
N LEU A 105 -7.43 -18.15 2.73
CA LEU A 105 -7.88 -19.05 1.66
C LEU A 105 -9.32 -19.51 1.84
N LYS A 106 -9.73 -19.85 3.08
CA LYS A 106 -11.11 -20.20 3.39
C LYS A 106 -12.06 -19.05 3.02
N ASN A 107 -11.71 -17.83 3.38
CA ASN A 107 -12.49 -16.63 3.06
C ASN A 107 -12.51 -16.38 1.55
N ALA A 108 -11.38 -16.49 0.86
CA ALA A 108 -11.32 -16.32 -0.60
C ALA A 108 -12.22 -17.33 -1.33
N ARG A 109 -12.27 -18.60 -0.90
CA ARG A 109 -13.16 -19.59 -1.50
C ARG A 109 -14.64 -19.29 -1.23
N ALA A 110 -14.95 -18.82 -0.03
CA ALA A 110 -16.32 -18.42 0.32
C ALA A 110 -16.78 -17.22 -0.51
N GLU A 111 -15.93 -16.19 -0.64
CA GLU A 111 -16.17 -15.03 -1.49
C GLU A 111 -16.36 -15.46 -2.94
N GLY A 112 -15.48 -16.30 -3.48
CA GLY A 112 -15.59 -16.79 -4.85
C GLY A 112 -16.85 -17.62 -5.09
N ALA A 113 -17.34 -18.36 -4.10
CA ALA A 113 -18.64 -19.03 -4.17
C ALA A 113 -19.81 -18.04 -4.25
N ASP A 114 -19.74 -16.92 -3.52
CA ASP A 114 -20.74 -15.86 -3.61
C ASP A 114 -20.68 -15.13 -4.97
N LEU A 115 -19.47 -14.94 -5.52
CA LEU A 115 -19.31 -14.40 -6.88
C LEU A 115 -19.88 -15.35 -7.94
N GLN A 116 -19.64 -16.66 -7.81
CA GLN A 116 -20.20 -17.68 -8.70
C GLN A 116 -21.73 -17.68 -8.69
N LYS A 117 -22.35 -17.60 -7.50
CA LYS A 117 -23.82 -17.44 -7.39
C LYS A 117 -24.31 -16.17 -8.08
N MET A 118 -23.56 -15.07 -7.99
CA MET A 118 -23.93 -13.81 -8.66
C MET A 118 -23.78 -13.90 -10.20
N ILE A 119 -22.81 -14.68 -10.70
CA ILE A 119 -22.69 -15.01 -12.13
C ILE A 119 -23.98 -15.73 -12.59
N GLU A 120 -24.36 -16.80 -11.89
CA GLU A 120 -25.55 -17.60 -12.19
C GLU A 120 -26.83 -16.75 -12.12
N LYS A 121 -26.98 -15.93 -11.07
CA LYS A 121 -28.10 -15.00 -10.90
C LYS A 121 -28.18 -13.95 -12.02
N SER A 122 -27.05 -13.60 -12.63
CA SER A 122 -27.00 -12.67 -13.77
C SER A 122 -27.41 -13.34 -15.10
N GLY A 123 -27.78 -14.63 -15.10
CA GLY A 123 -28.14 -15.38 -16.29
C GLY A 123 -26.93 -15.94 -17.07
N GLU A 124 -25.74 -15.92 -16.48
CA GLU A 124 -24.50 -16.39 -17.07
C GLU A 124 -24.13 -17.78 -16.52
N SER A 125 -23.41 -18.60 -17.30
CA SER A 125 -23.10 -20.00 -16.93
C SER A 125 -21.60 -20.34 -16.91
N PHE A 126 -20.73 -19.34 -17.03
CA PHE A 126 -19.29 -19.56 -16.99
C PHE A 126 -18.78 -19.71 -15.55
N THR A 127 -17.67 -20.44 -15.41
CA THR A 127 -16.92 -20.52 -14.14
C THR A 127 -16.21 -19.20 -13.87
N LEU A 128 -16.24 -18.75 -12.61
CA LEU A 128 -15.49 -17.60 -12.13
C LEU A 128 -14.00 -17.72 -12.46
N GLU A 129 -13.46 -16.68 -13.09
CA GLU A 129 -12.05 -16.53 -13.39
C GLU A 129 -11.51 -15.24 -12.77
N SER A 130 -10.18 -15.09 -12.71
CA SER A 130 -9.54 -13.91 -12.12
C SER A 130 -9.95 -12.57 -12.74
N TRP A 131 -10.31 -12.55 -14.03
CA TRP A 131 -10.82 -11.35 -14.73
C TRP A 131 -12.31 -11.06 -14.50
N ASP A 132 -13.02 -11.95 -13.81
CA ASP A 132 -14.41 -11.77 -13.43
C ASP A 132 -14.55 -11.28 -11.99
N TRP A 133 -13.55 -11.51 -11.14
CA TRP A 133 -13.56 -11.21 -9.70
C TRP A 133 -14.07 -9.81 -9.38
N ASP A 134 -13.32 -8.77 -9.77
CA ASP A 134 -13.65 -7.37 -9.43
C ASP A 134 -15.04 -6.94 -9.92
N PHE A 135 -15.46 -7.40 -11.10
CA PHE A 135 -16.77 -7.04 -11.69
C PHE A 135 -17.92 -7.63 -10.88
N TYR A 136 -17.81 -8.89 -10.46
CA TYR A 136 -18.85 -9.55 -9.66
C TYR A 136 -18.77 -9.18 -8.19
N THR A 137 -17.59 -8.83 -7.66
CA THR A 137 -17.42 -8.25 -6.33
C THR A 137 -18.26 -6.99 -6.17
N GLU A 138 -18.27 -6.08 -7.15
CA GLU A 138 -19.11 -4.86 -7.05
C GLU A 138 -20.61 -5.17 -7.11
N LYS A 139 -21.04 -6.19 -7.87
CA LYS A 139 -22.44 -6.65 -7.85
C LYS A 139 -22.84 -7.22 -6.49
N VAL A 140 -22.00 -8.08 -5.90
CA VAL A 140 -22.24 -8.66 -4.58
C VAL A 140 -22.20 -7.57 -3.50
N ARG A 141 -21.26 -6.62 -3.59
CA ARG A 141 -21.16 -5.48 -2.67
C ARG A 141 -22.44 -4.66 -2.67
N LYS A 142 -22.95 -4.33 -3.87
CA LYS A 142 -24.19 -3.57 -4.05
C LYS A 142 -25.40 -4.33 -3.51
N GLU A 143 -25.49 -5.64 -3.72
CA GLU A 143 -26.60 -6.46 -3.21
C GLU A 143 -26.55 -6.65 -1.68
N LYS A 144 -25.37 -6.90 -1.12
CA LYS A 144 -25.20 -7.26 0.30
C LYS A 144 -25.15 -6.07 1.24
N TYR A 145 -24.57 -4.95 0.80
CA TYR A 145 -24.32 -3.78 1.64
C TYR A 145 -24.99 -2.51 1.16
N GLU A 146 -25.74 -2.57 0.05
CA GLU A 146 -26.30 -1.38 -0.61
C GLU A 146 -25.23 -0.30 -0.86
N LEU A 147 -23.99 -0.73 -1.09
CA LEU A 147 -22.83 0.16 -1.22
C LEU A 147 -22.36 0.18 -2.67
N ASP A 148 -22.48 1.34 -3.30
CA ASP A 148 -21.88 1.64 -4.59
C ASP A 148 -20.72 2.62 -4.37
N THR A 149 -19.50 2.10 -4.38
CA THR A 149 -18.30 2.89 -4.07
C THR A 149 -18.03 3.98 -5.11
N THR A 150 -18.63 3.89 -6.31
CA THR A 150 -18.52 4.94 -7.33
C THR A 150 -19.22 6.22 -6.93
N LEU A 151 -20.24 6.13 -6.08
CA LEU A 151 -20.96 7.28 -5.54
C LEU A 151 -20.13 8.09 -4.53
N LEU A 152 -19.05 7.52 -4.00
CA LEU A 152 -18.14 8.21 -3.07
C LEU A 152 -17.23 9.20 -3.80
N LYS A 153 -16.94 8.95 -5.08
CA LYS A 153 -15.94 9.71 -5.85
C LYS A 153 -16.20 11.23 -5.86
N PRO A 154 -17.44 11.74 -6.02
CA PRO A 154 -17.73 13.17 -5.92
C PRO A 154 -17.44 13.82 -4.57
N TYR A 155 -17.28 13.05 -3.50
CA TYR A 155 -16.98 13.53 -2.14
C TYR A 155 -15.48 13.55 -1.82
N PHE A 156 -14.65 12.94 -2.66
CA PHE A 156 -13.20 12.81 -2.44
C PHE A 156 -12.44 13.63 -3.48
N GLU A 157 -12.68 14.94 -3.50
CA GLU A 157 -11.91 15.88 -4.32
C GLU A 157 -10.52 16.11 -3.70
N LEU A 158 -9.45 16.06 -4.51
CA LEU A 158 -8.06 16.05 -4.05
C LEU A 158 -7.72 17.23 -3.14
N GLU A 159 -8.12 18.46 -3.47
CA GLU A 159 -7.81 19.63 -2.64
C GLU A 159 -8.49 19.54 -1.28
N LYS A 160 -9.76 19.14 -1.22
CA LYS A 160 -10.44 18.88 0.06
C LYS A 160 -9.81 17.74 0.84
N VAL A 161 -9.51 16.61 0.20
CA VAL A 161 -8.88 15.46 0.86
C VAL A 161 -7.52 15.87 1.44
N LEU A 162 -6.73 16.65 0.70
CA LEU A 162 -5.41 17.10 1.14
C LEU A 162 -5.50 18.10 2.31
N HIS A 163 -6.27 19.18 2.15
CA HIS A 163 -6.31 20.27 3.12
C HIS A 163 -7.22 19.94 4.31
N ASP A 164 -8.44 19.47 4.05
CA ASP A 164 -9.46 19.24 5.08
C ASP A 164 -9.39 17.82 5.67
N GLY A 165 -8.64 16.91 5.04
CA GLY A 165 -8.45 15.54 5.50
C GLY A 165 -7.06 15.32 6.07
N VAL A 166 -6.08 15.24 5.17
CA VAL A 166 -4.69 14.86 5.50
C VAL A 166 -4.02 15.90 6.40
N PHE A 167 -4.02 17.18 6.00
CA PHE A 167 -3.42 18.25 6.80
C PHE A 167 -4.23 18.55 8.05
N TYR A 168 -5.57 18.54 7.97
CA TYR A 168 -6.44 18.67 9.13
C TYR A 168 -6.17 17.60 10.20
N ALA A 169 -6.05 16.32 9.82
CA ALA A 169 -5.74 15.26 10.77
C ALA A 169 -4.37 15.49 11.43
N ALA A 170 -3.37 15.93 10.68
CA ALA A 170 -2.05 16.25 11.22
C ALA A 170 -2.05 17.53 12.11
N GLU A 171 -2.88 18.52 11.81
CA GLU A 171 -3.11 19.67 12.67
C GLU A 171 -3.74 19.23 14.00
N LYS A 172 -4.84 18.49 13.95
CA LYS A 172 -5.53 18.02 15.16
C LYS A 172 -4.70 17.07 16.00
N LEU A 173 -3.91 16.23 15.34
CA LEU A 173 -3.09 15.25 16.02
C LEU A 173 -1.78 15.84 16.53
N PHE A 174 -1.08 16.67 15.76
CA PHE A 174 0.31 17.09 16.03
C PHE A 174 0.52 18.61 16.12
N GLY A 175 -0.54 19.41 15.91
CA GLY A 175 -0.47 20.88 15.88
C GLY A 175 0.27 21.44 14.68
N LEU A 176 0.45 20.64 13.62
CA LEU A 176 1.18 21.07 12.42
C LEU A 176 0.33 22.00 11.55
N THR A 177 0.98 22.97 10.91
CA THR A 177 0.35 23.82 9.89
C THR A 177 1.14 23.80 8.59
N PHE A 178 0.45 23.99 7.47
CA PHE A 178 0.98 23.82 6.12
C PHE A 178 0.71 25.09 5.30
N THR A 179 1.74 25.64 4.67
CA THR A 179 1.62 26.81 3.79
C THR A 179 2.18 26.47 2.42
N GLU A 180 1.35 26.53 1.39
CA GLU A 180 1.81 26.30 0.02
C GLU A 180 2.76 27.44 -0.43
N ARG A 181 3.87 27.05 -1.06
CA ARG A 181 4.95 27.94 -1.49
C ARG A 181 5.09 27.89 -3.01
N VAL A 182 4.20 28.61 -3.69
CA VAL A 182 4.18 28.72 -5.16
C VAL A 182 5.41 29.45 -5.73
N ASP A 183 6.16 30.15 -4.88
CA ASP A 183 7.42 30.80 -5.23
C ASP A 183 8.60 29.82 -5.31
N LEU A 184 8.47 28.62 -4.72
CA LEU A 184 9.48 27.58 -4.77
C LEU A 184 9.24 26.65 -5.96
N LYS A 185 10.32 26.33 -6.68
CA LYS A 185 10.27 25.36 -7.79
C LYS A 185 10.58 23.95 -7.30
N ALA A 186 9.64 23.04 -7.47
CA ALA A 186 9.87 21.62 -7.33
C ALA A 186 10.64 21.04 -8.56
N TYR A 187 10.88 19.74 -8.57
CA TYR A 187 11.55 19.05 -9.68
C TYR A 187 10.66 18.83 -10.91
N HIS A 188 9.36 19.13 -10.82
CA HIS A 188 8.38 19.00 -11.89
C HIS A 188 7.28 20.04 -11.71
N ASP A 189 6.73 20.60 -12.79
CA ASP A 189 5.77 21.72 -12.74
C ASP A 189 4.46 21.37 -12.02
N ASP A 190 4.04 20.10 -12.08
CA ASP A 190 2.86 19.60 -11.35
C ASP A 190 3.13 19.29 -9.85
N ALA A 191 4.38 19.35 -9.39
CA ALA A 191 4.71 19.04 -7.99
C ALA A 191 4.57 20.30 -7.12
N ARG A 192 3.83 20.18 -6.02
CA ARG A 192 3.50 21.29 -5.11
C ARG A 192 4.40 21.27 -3.88
N VAL A 193 4.81 22.44 -3.39
CA VAL A 193 5.70 22.57 -2.22
C VAL A 193 4.95 23.23 -1.07
N PHE A 194 5.01 22.64 0.11
CA PHE A 194 4.41 23.16 1.34
C PHE A 194 5.49 23.35 2.41
N GLU A 195 5.55 24.55 3.00
CA GLU A 195 6.31 24.80 4.22
C GLU A 195 5.50 24.34 5.43
N VAL A 196 6.12 23.53 6.29
CA VAL A 196 5.48 22.92 7.46
C VAL A 196 6.00 23.57 8.73
N HIS A 197 5.11 23.94 9.64
CA HIS A 197 5.44 24.54 10.94
C HIS A 197 4.89 23.69 12.09
N ASN A 198 5.57 23.75 13.23
CA ASN A 198 5.04 23.24 14.50
C ASN A 198 3.95 24.17 15.05
N GLU A 199 3.27 23.72 16.10
CA GLU A 199 2.21 24.46 16.80
C GLU A 199 2.69 25.82 17.36
N ASP A 200 3.96 25.92 17.75
CA ASP A 200 4.59 27.15 18.23
C ASP A 200 5.02 28.10 17.09
N GLY A 201 4.72 27.77 15.84
CA GLY A 201 5.11 28.51 14.64
C GLY A 201 6.55 28.28 14.19
N SER A 202 7.34 27.47 14.90
CA SER A 202 8.71 27.15 14.48
C SER A 202 8.71 26.29 13.21
N LYS A 203 9.65 26.58 12.30
CA LYS A 203 9.79 25.82 11.04
C LYS A 203 10.09 24.35 11.32
N LEU A 204 9.36 23.44 10.70
CA LEU A 204 9.62 22.00 10.79
C LEU A 204 10.40 21.50 9.59
N GLY A 205 9.93 21.76 8.37
CA GLY A 205 10.54 21.25 7.13
C GLY A 205 9.72 21.60 5.89
N LEU A 206 9.98 20.91 4.77
CA LEU A 206 9.19 21.01 3.54
C LEU A 206 8.53 19.67 3.19
N TYR A 207 7.30 19.75 2.70
CA TYR A 207 6.58 18.64 2.08
C TYR A 207 6.37 18.93 0.60
N ILE A 208 6.75 17.99 -0.26
CA ILE A 208 6.53 18.06 -1.71
C ILE A 208 5.54 16.98 -2.11
N ALA A 209 4.48 17.36 -2.81
CA ALA A 209 3.44 16.44 -3.25
C ALA A 209 3.36 16.37 -4.78
N ASP A 210 3.52 15.17 -5.34
CA ASP A 210 3.50 14.92 -6.78
C ASP A 210 2.48 13.81 -7.11
N PHE A 211 1.24 14.22 -7.35
CA PHE A 211 0.09 13.33 -7.34
C PHE A 211 -0.13 12.51 -8.62
N TYR A 212 0.26 13.04 -9.78
CA TYR A 212 -0.29 12.57 -11.05
C TYR A 212 0.57 11.54 -11.78
N ALA A 213 -0.10 10.56 -12.41
CA ALA A 213 0.52 9.60 -13.30
C ALA A 213 1.01 10.26 -14.61
N ARG A 214 2.20 9.87 -15.06
CA ARG A 214 2.79 10.31 -16.34
C ARG A 214 3.82 9.31 -16.85
N PRO A 215 4.14 9.29 -18.16
CA PRO A 215 5.05 8.30 -18.75
C PRO A 215 6.45 8.24 -18.12
N SER A 216 6.96 9.36 -17.60
CA SER A 216 8.27 9.44 -16.96
C SER A 216 8.29 8.99 -15.49
N LYS A 217 7.10 8.75 -14.89
CA LYS A 217 6.96 8.34 -13.49
C LYS A 217 6.68 6.84 -13.43
N ARG A 218 7.44 6.12 -12.60
CA ARG A 218 7.17 4.70 -12.32
C ARG A 218 5.80 4.54 -11.63
N GLY A 219 5.14 3.41 -11.83
CA GLY A 219 3.85 3.10 -11.19
C GLY A 219 3.97 2.86 -9.68
N GLY A 220 2.82 2.88 -8.99
CA GLY A 220 2.71 2.74 -7.53
C GLY A 220 2.60 4.08 -6.81
N ALA A 221 2.88 4.08 -5.52
CA ALA A 221 3.08 5.28 -4.72
C ALA A 221 4.31 5.09 -3.84
N TRP A 222 4.96 6.17 -3.45
CA TRP A 222 6.08 6.11 -2.51
C TRP A 222 6.39 7.47 -1.89
N MET A 223 7.06 7.40 -0.75
CA MET A 223 7.69 8.52 -0.08
C MET A 223 9.22 8.44 -0.22
N ASN A 224 9.87 9.59 -0.39
CA ASN A 224 11.33 9.70 -0.27
C ASN A 224 11.73 11.05 0.33
N SER A 225 12.96 11.14 0.83
CA SER A 225 13.55 12.39 1.31
C SER A 225 14.50 12.98 0.26
N LEU A 226 14.42 14.29 0.02
CA LEU A 226 15.49 15.05 -0.65
C LEU A 226 16.56 15.50 0.34
N VAL A 227 16.13 15.86 1.55
CA VAL A 227 17.00 16.19 2.69
C VAL A 227 16.50 15.42 3.91
N ASN A 228 17.41 14.68 4.55
CA ASN A 228 17.11 14.00 5.80
C ASN A 228 17.29 14.98 6.97
N GLN A 229 16.47 14.82 8.01
CA GLN A 229 16.66 15.57 9.24
C GLN A 229 17.96 15.15 9.93
N SER A 230 18.72 16.10 10.49
CA SER A 230 19.88 15.77 11.31
C SER A 230 20.28 16.97 12.18
N ARG A 231 20.43 16.74 13.50
CA ARG A 231 21.03 17.78 14.38
C ARG A 231 22.53 17.95 14.10
N LEU A 232 23.25 16.87 13.75
CA LEU A 232 24.68 16.93 13.41
C LEU A 232 24.96 17.88 12.24
N LEU A 233 24.12 17.82 11.21
CA LEU A 233 24.27 18.67 10.01
C LEU A 233 23.42 19.95 10.07
N ASN A 234 22.68 20.17 11.17
CA ASN A 234 21.70 21.24 11.31
C ASN A 234 20.70 21.31 10.14
N GLN A 235 20.19 20.15 9.72
CA GLN A 235 19.28 20.00 8.58
C GLN A 235 17.85 19.73 9.03
N LYS A 236 16.91 20.45 8.42
CA LYS A 236 15.47 20.17 8.47
C LYS A 236 15.08 19.24 7.32
N PRO A 237 14.08 18.37 7.50
CA PRO A 237 13.67 17.42 6.47
C PRO A 237 12.99 18.10 5.28
N VAL A 238 13.25 17.56 4.08
CA VAL A 238 12.49 17.83 2.86
C VAL A 238 12.01 16.50 2.33
N VAL A 239 10.71 16.24 2.47
CA VAL A 239 10.07 14.96 2.15
C VAL A 239 9.19 15.08 0.92
N VAL A 240 9.03 13.98 0.17
CA VAL A 240 8.30 13.93 -1.08
C VAL A 240 7.32 12.76 -1.04
N ASN A 241 6.05 12.99 -1.40
CA ASN A 241 5.13 11.91 -1.78
C ASN A 241 4.89 11.91 -3.28
N ASN A 242 4.92 10.71 -3.86
CA ASN A 242 4.57 10.47 -5.25
C ASN A 242 3.36 9.53 -5.32
N LEU A 243 2.30 9.97 -5.99
CA LEU A 243 1.16 9.13 -6.35
C LEU A 243 1.08 9.00 -7.88
N ASN A 244 0.13 8.17 -8.34
CA ASN A 244 -0.18 7.94 -9.75
C ASN A 244 -1.67 8.11 -10.06
N ILE A 245 -2.27 9.17 -9.53
CA ILE A 245 -3.67 9.55 -9.81
C ILE A 245 -3.78 9.98 -11.28
N PRO A 246 -4.83 9.59 -12.04
CA PRO A 246 -5.05 10.11 -13.38
C PRO A 246 -5.23 11.63 -13.36
N LYS A 247 -4.41 12.35 -14.13
CA LYS A 247 -4.57 13.81 -14.25
C LYS A 247 -5.91 14.14 -14.94
N PRO A 248 -6.76 15.01 -14.35
CA PRO A 248 -8.02 15.38 -14.98
C PRO A 248 -7.81 16.23 -16.24
N ALA A 249 -8.87 16.45 -17.01
CA ALA A 249 -8.84 17.41 -18.11
C ALA A 249 -8.68 18.84 -17.56
N ALA A 250 -8.22 19.77 -18.39
CA ALA A 250 -8.08 21.17 -17.98
C ALA A 250 -9.44 21.74 -17.52
N GLY A 251 -9.46 22.36 -16.33
CA GLY A 251 -10.66 22.92 -15.72
C GLY A 251 -11.51 21.94 -14.90
N GLU A 252 -11.21 20.64 -14.95
CA GLU A 252 -11.89 19.62 -14.15
C GLU A 252 -11.20 19.39 -12.81
N VAL A 253 -11.98 19.10 -11.77
CA VAL A 253 -11.45 18.76 -10.45
C VAL A 253 -10.85 17.35 -10.43
N THR A 254 -9.90 17.09 -9.52
CA THR A 254 -9.34 15.76 -9.34
C THR A 254 -10.19 14.99 -8.33
N LEU A 255 -11.02 14.06 -8.81
CA LEU A 255 -11.81 13.19 -7.93
C LEU A 255 -11.10 11.86 -7.69
N LEU A 256 -10.88 11.54 -6.43
CA LEU A 256 -10.21 10.33 -5.95
C LEU A 256 -11.22 9.20 -5.73
N THR A 257 -10.78 7.99 -5.99
CA THR A 257 -11.40 6.78 -5.42
C THR A 257 -11.02 6.63 -3.96
N LEU A 258 -11.77 5.83 -3.19
CA LEU A 258 -11.40 5.50 -1.81
C LEU A 258 -9.97 4.93 -1.71
N ALA A 259 -9.55 4.09 -2.67
CA ALA A 259 -8.21 3.52 -2.72
C ALA A 259 -7.12 4.58 -2.96
N GLU A 260 -7.38 5.58 -3.80
CA GLU A 260 -6.45 6.71 -4.00
C GLU A 260 -6.38 7.62 -2.77
N THR A 261 -7.50 7.84 -2.08
CA THR A 261 -7.54 8.53 -0.78
C THR A 261 -6.72 7.76 0.26
N THR A 262 -6.89 6.43 0.37
CA THR A 262 -6.08 5.59 1.25
C THR A 262 -4.59 5.69 0.93
N THR A 263 -4.23 5.63 -0.35
CA THR A 263 -2.84 5.78 -0.78
C THR A 263 -2.27 7.13 -0.37
N LEU A 264 -3.04 8.22 -0.45
CA LEU A 264 -2.58 9.54 -0.02
C LEU A 264 -2.31 9.60 1.49
N PHE A 265 -3.22 9.08 2.32
CA PHE A 265 -3.01 9.01 3.77
C PHE A 265 -1.82 8.10 4.12
N HIS A 266 -1.67 6.97 3.44
CA HIS A 266 -0.55 6.05 3.62
C HIS A 266 0.80 6.75 3.38
N GLU A 267 0.98 7.37 2.21
CA GLU A 267 2.22 8.05 1.88
C GLU A 267 2.49 9.25 2.79
N PHE A 268 1.43 9.93 3.25
CA PHE A 268 1.57 11.02 4.20
C PHE A 268 1.99 10.54 5.59
N GLY A 269 1.66 9.31 6.00
CA GLY A 269 2.19 8.71 7.23
C GLY A 269 3.72 8.52 7.16
N HIS A 270 4.26 8.13 6.01
CA HIS A 270 5.72 8.16 5.80
C HIS A 270 6.27 9.60 5.80
N ALA A 271 5.56 10.56 5.20
CA ALA A 271 5.96 11.96 5.21
C ALA A 271 6.05 12.50 6.64
N LEU A 272 5.07 12.19 7.50
CA LEU A 272 5.07 12.51 8.93
C LEU A 272 6.24 11.86 9.66
N HIS A 273 6.53 10.58 9.40
CA HIS A 273 7.69 9.89 9.98
C HIS A 273 9.02 10.57 9.59
N GLY A 274 9.13 11.09 8.36
CA GLY A 274 10.27 11.89 7.93
C GLY A 274 10.31 13.30 8.55
N LEU A 275 9.19 14.01 8.52
CA LEU A 275 9.05 15.40 9.00
C LEU A 275 9.28 15.52 10.50
N LEU A 276 8.74 14.60 11.29
CA LEU A 276 8.77 14.64 12.75
C LEU A 276 10.08 14.10 13.35
N SER A 277 10.99 13.58 12.52
CA SER A 277 12.26 13.06 12.97
C SER A 277 13.05 14.09 13.78
N ASN A 278 13.63 13.65 14.90
CA ASN A 278 14.39 14.51 15.80
C ASN A 278 15.62 13.76 16.33
N VAL A 279 16.49 13.35 15.41
CA VAL A 279 17.70 12.55 15.69
C VAL A 279 18.97 13.35 15.46
N THR A 280 20.06 12.88 16.07
CA THR A 280 21.38 13.50 15.90
C THR A 280 21.98 13.15 14.54
N TYR A 281 22.04 11.85 14.21
CA TYR A 281 22.78 11.35 13.05
C TYR A 281 21.87 11.11 11.84
N PRO A 282 22.29 11.48 10.61
CA PRO A 282 21.48 11.27 9.42
C PRO A 282 21.21 9.78 9.13
N ARG A 283 22.09 8.88 9.60
CA ARG A 283 21.97 7.42 9.42
C ARG A 283 20.69 6.82 10.04
N THR A 284 20.12 7.49 11.04
CA THR A 284 18.92 7.06 11.78
C THR A 284 17.75 8.01 11.58
N SER A 285 17.82 8.92 10.60
CA SER A 285 16.79 9.93 10.35
C SER A 285 15.52 9.33 9.74
N GLY A 286 14.37 9.84 10.19
CA GLY A 286 13.04 9.58 9.65
C GLY A 286 12.78 8.10 9.42
N THR A 287 12.46 7.75 8.18
CA THR A 287 12.12 6.38 7.75
C THR A 287 13.32 5.41 7.68
N SER A 288 14.48 5.77 8.26
CA SER A 288 15.67 4.89 8.35
C SER A 288 15.54 3.84 9.46
N VAL A 289 14.47 3.05 9.39
CA VAL A 289 14.12 1.94 10.31
C VAL A 289 14.11 0.62 9.54
N GLN A 290 13.86 -0.49 10.25
CA GLN A 290 13.68 -1.80 9.65
C GLN A 290 12.51 -1.80 8.66
N ARG A 291 12.65 -2.56 7.57
CA ARG A 291 11.66 -2.60 6.47
C ARG A 291 10.32 -3.20 6.91
N ASP A 292 10.35 -4.13 7.85
CA ASP A 292 9.15 -4.72 8.46
C ASP A 292 8.55 -3.86 9.59
N PHE A 293 9.10 -2.67 9.84
CA PHE A 293 8.55 -1.65 10.71
C PHE A 293 8.18 -0.35 9.96
N VAL A 294 8.83 -0.04 8.83
CA VAL A 294 8.66 1.25 8.15
C VAL A 294 7.23 1.48 7.65
N GLU A 295 6.50 0.41 7.33
CA GLU A 295 5.11 0.46 6.86
C GLU A 295 4.11 0.72 8.00
N PHE A 296 4.52 0.57 9.26
CA PHE A 296 3.60 0.79 10.38
C PHE A 296 3.14 2.27 10.46
N PRO A 297 4.05 3.27 10.48
CA PRO A 297 3.64 4.67 10.46
C PRO A 297 2.80 5.10 9.25
N SER A 298 2.98 4.47 8.09
CA SER A 298 2.13 4.75 6.92
C SER A 298 0.75 4.15 7.09
N GLN A 299 0.65 2.87 7.42
CA GLN A 299 -0.63 2.16 7.57
C GLN A 299 -1.48 2.71 8.73
N VAL A 300 -0.88 3.02 9.89
CA VAL A 300 -1.63 3.60 11.02
C VAL A 300 -2.21 4.97 10.69
N ASN A 301 -1.61 5.71 9.75
CA ASN A 301 -2.16 7.00 9.31
C ASN A 301 -3.42 6.83 8.45
N GLU A 302 -3.67 5.64 7.88
CA GLU A 302 -4.88 5.33 7.10
C GLU A 302 -6.14 5.30 7.98
N MET A 303 -6.02 5.05 9.30
CA MET A 303 -7.18 5.01 10.19
C MET A 303 -7.98 6.33 10.20
N TRP A 304 -7.31 7.45 9.92
CA TRP A 304 -7.90 8.78 9.97
C TRP A 304 -8.91 9.03 8.84
N ILE A 305 -8.86 8.27 7.74
CA ILE A 305 -9.72 8.45 6.56
C ILE A 305 -11.20 8.43 6.96
N LEU A 306 -11.60 7.48 7.79
CA LEU A 306 -12.99 7.30 8.24
C LEU A 306 -13.17 7.68 9.72
N TRP A 307 -12.17 8.33 10.33
CA TRP A 307 -12.30 8.81 11.69
C TRP A 307 -13.37 9.92 11.74
N PRO A 308 -14.36 9.86 12.64
CA PRO A 308 -15.55 10.72 12.55
C PRO A 308 -15.27 12.21 12.39
N GLU A 309 -14.33 12.77 13.17
CA GLU A 309 -13.99 14.20 13.07
C GLU A 309 -13.31 14.56 11.74
N VAL A 310 -12.55 13.63 11.14
CA VAL A 310 -11.78 13.87 9.91
C VAL A 310 -12.68 13.71 8.69
N VAL A 311 -13.39 12.58 8.57
CA VAL A 311 -14.24 12.29 7.41
C VAL A 311 -15.36 13.33 7.25
N ASN A 312 -15.93 13.81 8.37
CA ASN A 312 -16.95 14.86 8.34
C ASN A 312 -16.39 16.24 7.95
N ASN A 313 -15.06 16.43 8.04
CA ASN A 313 -14.42 17.67 7.64
C ASN A 313 -14.23 17.71 6.11
N TYR A 314 -13.62 16.66 5.53
CA TYR A 314 -13.21 16.67 4.11
C TYR A 314 -14.20 16.05 3.13
N ALA A 315 -15.02 15.07 3.55
CA ALA A 315 -15.86 14.30 2.64
C ALA A 315 -17.13 15.09 2.28
N ARG A 316 -16.98 16.09 1.41
CA ARG A 316 -18.04 16.99 0.96
C ARG A 316 -18.16 16.98 -0.55
N HIS A 317 -19.36 16.78 -1.06
CA HIS A 317 -19.61 16.74 -2.50
C HIS A 317 -19.00 17.97 -3.18
N HIS A 318 -18.21 17.77 -4.24
CA HIS A 318 -17.39 18.85 -4.80
C HIS A 318 -18.23 20.01 -5.37
N GLN A 319 -19.45 19.72 -5.84
CA GLN A 319 -20.41 20.73 -6.32
C GLN A 319 -21.32 21.27 -5.22
N THR A 320 -22.11 20.41 -4.55
CA THR A 320 -23.15 20.83 -3.60
C THR A 320 -22.63 21.16 -2.20
N GLN A 321 -21.40 20.77 -1.87
CA GLN A 321 -20.79 20.89 -0.54
C GLN A 321 -21.49 20.07 0.57
N GLU A 322 -22.50 19.28 0.22
CA GLU A 322 -23.20 18.39 1.15
C GLU A 322 -22.23 17.35 1.74
N PRO A 323 -22.34 17.05 3.03
CA PRO A 323 -21.49 16.04 3.66
C PRO A 323 -21.82 14.64 3.14
N LEU A 324 -20.82 13.77 3.16
CA LEU A 324 -21.01 12.34 2.90
C LEU A 324 -22.04 11.78 3.89
N PRO A 325 -23.11 11.11 3.43
CA PRO A 325 -24.13 10.57 4.33
C PRO A 325 -23.53 9.60 5.36
N GLN A 326 -23.89 9.76 6.64
CA GLN A 326 -23.42 8.88 7.71
C GLN A 326 -23.73 7.40 7.43
N GLU A 327 -24.89 7.14 6.82
CA GLU A 327 -25.28 5.80 6.41
C GLU A 327 -24.27 5.15 5.45
N TRP A 328 -23.67 5.93 4.55
CA TRP A 328 -22.66 5.42 3.63
C TRP A 328 -21.34 5.11 4.34
N ILE A 329 -20.95 5.93 5.31
CA ILE A 329 -19.80 5.65 6.19
C ILE A 329 -20.03 4.34 6.96
N ASP A 330 -21.23 4.15 7.51
CA ASP A 330 -21.59 2.94 8.23
C ASP A 330 -21.60 1.70 7.33
N ARG A 331 -22.07 1.84 6.07
CA ARG A 331 -22.00 0.78 5.06
C ARG A 331 -20.55 0.43 4.69
N ILE A 332 -19.68 1.43 4.54
CA ILE A 332 -18.24 1.21 4.29
C ILE A 332 -17.65 0.40 5.45
N ARG A 333 -17.86 0.84 6.70
CA ARG A 333 -17.38 0.15 7.91
C ARG A 333 -17.90 -1.29 8.01
N LYS A 334 -19.20 -1.51 7.74
CA LYS A 334 -19.80 -2.85 7.73
C LYS A 334 -19.22 -3.76 6.64
N SER A 335 -18.64 -3.17 5.58
CA SER A 335 -18.01 -3.89 4.48
C SER A 335 -16.49 -3.99 4.60
N GLU A 336 -15.88 -3.58 5.72
CA GLU A 336 -14.41 -3.59 5.88
C GLU A 336 -13.78 -4.97 5.68
N THR A 337 -14.47 -6.03 6.13
CA THR A 337 -14.00 -7.42 5.93
C THR A 337 -14.44 -8.03 4.61
N PHE A 338 -15.22 -7.31 3.80
CA PHE A 338 -15.69 -7.81 2.52
C PHE A 338 -14.54 -7.82 1.50
N ASN A 339 -14.34 -8.97 0.85
CA ASN A 339 -13.29 -9.18 -0.15
C ASN A 339 -11.87 -9.28 0.45
N GLU A 340 -11.76 -9.36 1.78
CA GLU A 340 -10.49 -9.56 2.48
C GLU A 340 -9.91 -10.95 2.27
N GLY A 341 -10.73 -11.95 1.97
CA GLY A 341 -10.25 -13.26 1.55
C GLY A 341 -9.38 -13.16 0.31
N HIS A 342 -9.87 -12.53 -0.75
CA HIS A 342 -9.11 -12.24 -1.96
C HIS A 342 -7.91 -11.31 -1.68
N ALA A 343 -8.14 -10.16 -1.04
CA ALA A 343 -7.09 -9.16 -0.83
C ALA A 343 -5.91 -9.72 -0.02
N THR A 344 -6.21 -10.42 1.08
CA THR A 344 -5.21 -11.06 1.94
C THR A 344 -4.52 -12.20 1.21
N THR A 345 -5.26 -13.08 0.52
CA THR A 345 -4.67 -14.20 -0.24
C THR A 345 -3.75 -13.70 -1.36
N SER A 346 -4.18 -12.72 -2.15
CA SER A 346 -3.36 -12.15 -3.23
C SER A 346 -2.07 -11.52 -2.70
N TYR A 347 -2.14 -10.84 -1.55
CA TYR A 347 -0.98 -10.27 -0.87
C TYR A 347 -0.02 -11.35 -0.31
N LEU A 348 -0.55 -12.32 0.45
CA LEU A 348 0.26 -13.39 1.05
C LEU A 348 0.97 -14.21 -0.01
N ALA A 349 0.31 -14.48 -1.14
CA ALA A 349 0.93 -15.14 -2.28
C ALA A 349 2.21 -14.42 -2.73
N ALA A 350 2.18 -13.09 -2.84
CA ALA A 350 3.35 -12.31 -3.21
C ALA A 350 4.45 -12.34 -2.12
N ALA A 351 4.07 -12.29 -0.84
CA ALA A 351 5.04 -12.42 0.27
C ALA A 351 5.70 -13.81 0.31
N ILE A 352 4.95 -14.87 0.02
CA ILE A 352 5.46 -16.24 -0.07
C ILE A 352 6.42 -16.38 -1.26
N LEU A 353 6.07 -15.83 -2.42
CA LEU A 353 6.95 -15.82 -3.59
C LEU A 353 8.26 -15.09 -3.32
N ASP A 354 8.22 -13.96 -2.60
CA ASP A 354 9.43 -13.24 -2.18
C ASP A 354 10.35 -14.13 -1.34
N LEU A 355 9.83 -14.80 -0.31
CA LEU A 355 10.65 -15.70 0.50
C LEU A 355 11.22 -16.85 -0.33
N ALA A 356 10.40 -17.52 -1.14
CA ALA A 356 10.84 -18.63 -1.97
C ALA A 356 12.03 -18.25 -2.87
N TRP A 357 11.98 -17.10 -3.54
CA TRP A 357 13.08 -16.62 -4.39
C TRP A 357 14.38 -16.34 -3.64
N HIS A 358 14.31 -16.05 -2.35
CA HIS A 358 15.45 -15.62 -1.56
C HIS A 358 15.92 -16.64 -0.51
N GLU A 359 15.29 -17.81 -0.47
CA GLU A 359 15.67 -18.96 0.34
C GLU A 359 16.39 -20.06 -0.45
N ILE A 360 16.53 -19.88 -1.76
CA ILE A 360 17.38 -20.73 -2.61
C ILE A 360 18.84 -20.70 -2.16
N ASP A 361 19.60 -21.72 -2.57
CA ASP A 361 21.06 -21.71 -2.52
C ASP A 361 21.66 -21.13 -3.83
N SER A 362 22.97 -20.81 -3.84
CA SER A 362 23.60 -20.25 -5.04
C SER A 362 23.76 -21.25 -6.19
N THR A 363 23.61 -22.54 -5.90
CA THR A 363 23.71 -23.65 -6.86
C THR A 363 22.36 -24.06 -7.44
N THR A 364 21.27 -23.41 -7.02
CA THR A 364 19.92 -23.78 -7.41
C THR A 364 19.74 -23.63 -8.91
N GLU A 365 19.45 -24.75 -9.55
CA GLU A 365 19.02 -24.80 -10.94
C GLU A 365 17.52 -24.50 -11.02
N PHE A 366 17.14 -23.62 -11.93
CA PHE A 366 15.75 -23.23 -12.11
C PHE A 366 15.17 -23.93 -13.33
N GLY A 367 14.00 -24.54 -13.13
CA GLY A 367 13.06 -24.79 -14.23
C GLY A 367 12.38 -23.49 -14.68
N GLU A 368 11.18 -23.60 -15.25
CA GLU A 368 10.39 -22.43 -15.65
C GLU A 368 10.01 -21.55 -14.44
N VAL A 369 10.08 -20.22 -14.60
CA VAL A 369 9.74 -19.25 -13.53
C VAL A 369 8.31 -19.47 -13.04
N GLU A 370 7.39 -19.68 -13.98
CA GLU A 370 5.99 -20.03 -13.74
C GLU A 370 5.83 -21.28 -12.84
N GLU A 371 6.66 -22.30 -13.06
CA GLU A 371 6.61 -23.54 -12.29
C GLU A 371 7.15 -23.35 -10.88
N PHE A 372 8.25 -22.60 -10.75
CA PHE A 372 8.78 -22.20 -9.44
C PHE A 372 7.73 -21.43 -8.62
N GLU A 373 7.05 -20.47 -9.24
CA GLU A 373 5.94 -19.73 -8.60
C GLU A 373 4.84 -20.68 -8.12
N ALA A 374 4.40 -21.61 -8.97
CA ALA A 374 3.32 -22.54 -8.64
C ALA A 374 3.71 -23.51 -7.52
N ILE A 375 4.96 -23.97 -7.46
CA ILE A 375 5.44 -24.84 -6.37
C ILE A 375 5.46 -24.07 -5.04
N ALA A 376 6.05 -22.86 -5.04
CA ALA A 376 6.14 -22.03 -3.84
C ALA A 376 4.76 -21.73 -3.21
N LEU A 377 3.78 -21.40 -4.06
CA LEU A 377 2.41 -21.12 -3.62
C LEU A 377 1.67 -22.38 -3.12
N ARG A 378 1.83 -23.52 -3.81
CA ARG A 378 1.19 -24.78 -3.39
C ARG A 378 1.64 -25.25 -2.01
N ASN A 379 2.88 -24.99 -1.60
CA ASN A 379 3.38 -25.32 -0.27
C ASN A 379 2.62 -24.62 0.88
N TYR A 380 1.86 -23.58 0.56
CA TYR A 380 0.97 -22.88 1.49
C TYR A 380 -0.52 -23.18 1.27
N GLY A 381 -0.86 -24.06 0.33
CA GLY A 381 -2.24 -24.34 -0.09
C GLY A 381 -2.83 -23.32 -1.06
N PHE A 382 -2.01 -22.47 -1.69
CA PHE A 382 -2.46 -21.41 -2.59
C PHE A 382 -2.59 -21.98 -4.01
N ASP A 383 -3.70 -22.67 -4.27
CA ASP A 383 -4.05 -23.26 -5.57
C ASP A 383 -5.37 -22.73 -6.16
N TYR A 384 -5.90 -21.64 -5.59
CA TYR A 384 -7.17 -21.05 -6.00
C TYR A 384 -7.00 -20.01 -7.12
N THR A 385 -7.11 -20.45 -8.37
CA THR A 385 -6.79 -19.65 -9.57
C THR A 385 -7.57 -18.34 -9.76
N PRO A 386 -8.82 -18.17 -9.26
CA PRO A 386 -9.49 -16.86 -9.33
C PRO A 386 -8.76 -15.76 -8.55
N VAL A 387 -7.88 -16.12 -7.62
CA VAL A 387 -7.09 -15.17 -6.81
C VAL A 387 -5.60 -15.30 -7.14
N PRO A 388 -5.12 -14.62 -8.20
CA PRO A 388 -3.71 -14.64 -8.52
C PRO A 388 -2.90 -13.84 -7.48
N THR A 389 -1.60 -14.13 -7.41
CA THR A 389 -0.64 -13.32 -6.63
C THR A 389 -0.71 -11.84 -7.02
N ARG A 390 -0.56 -10.94 -6.05
CA ARG A 390 -0.58 -9.48 -6.27
C ARG A 390 0.50 -9.01 -7.22
N TYR A 391 1.64 -9.70 -7.21
CA TYR A 391 2.75 -9.53 -8.16
C TYR A 391 3.29 -10.90 -8.56
N ARG A 392 3.48 -11.13 -9.87
CA ARG A 392 4.32 -12.23 -10.35
C ARG A 392 5.76 -11.77 -10.48
N THR A 393 6.70 -12.71 -10.45
CA THR A 393 8.16 -12.53 -10.49
C THR A 393 8.58 -11.48 -11.52
N THR A 394 8.04 -11.56 -12.74
CA THR A 394 8.46 -10.75 -13.88
C THR A 394 8.01 -9.29 -13.84
N TYR A 395 7.21 -8.90 -12.86
CA TYR A 395 6.86 -7.50 -12.61
C TYR A 395 6.87 -7.17 -11.11
N PHE A 396 7.57 -7.97 -10.31
CA PHE A 396 7.68 -7.77 -8.87
C PHE A 396 8.79 -6.77 -8.52
N SER A 397 8.57 -5.52 -8.93
CA SER A 397 9.55 -4.44 -8.75
C SER A 397 9.97 -4.24 -7.29
N HIS A 398 9.10 -4.46 -6.30
CA HIS A 398 9.44 -4.37 -4.88
C HIS A 398 10.68 -5.20 -4.51
N ILE A 399 10.78 -6.43 -5.02
CA ILE A 399 11.81 -7.37 -4.62
C ILE A 399 12.97 -7.43 -5.60
N PHE A 400 12.78 -7.15 -6.90
CA PHE A 400 13.85 -7.19 -7.90
C PHE A 400 14.43 -5.83 -8.26
N ALA A 401 13.69 -4.73 -8.09
CA ALA A 401 14.15 -3.37 -8.42
C ALA A 401 13.96 -2.37 -7.26
N GLY A 402 13.54 -2.87 -6.09
CA GLY A 402 13.22 -2.09 -4.91
C GLY A 402 13.94 -2.62 -3.67
N GLY A 403 13.54 -2.11 -2.51
CA GLY A 403 14.18 -2.40 -1.22
C GLY A 403 13.54 -3.51 -0.39
N TYR A 404 12.72 -4.39 -1.00
CA TYR A 404 11.87 -5.36 -0.29
C TYR A 404 12.23 -6.83 -0.59
N SER A 405 13.39 -7.14 -1.18
CA SER A 405 13.84 -8.54 -1.30
C SER A 405 13.95 -9.19 0.08
N SER A 406 13.24 -10.29 0.32
CA SER A 406 13.03 -10.89 1.66
C SER A 406 12.45 -9.91 2.67
N GLY A 407 11.49 -9.12 2.24
CA GLY A 407 10.93 -8.01 3.01
C GLY A 407 9.51 -7.65 2.60
N TYR A 408 8.92 -8.29 1.60
CA TYR A 408 7.54 -7.99 1.21
C TYR A 408 6.51 -8.44 2.26
N TYR A 409 6.86 -9.39 3.13
CA TYR A 409 6.10 -9.70 4.35
C TYR A 409 6.01 -8.50 5.31
N GLY A 410 6.89 -7.51 5.17
CA GLY A 410 6.97 -6.35 6.04
C GLY A 410 5.66 -5.56 6.11
N TYR A 411 4.86 -5.55 5.04
CA TYR A 411 3.54 -4.91 5.06
C TYR A 411 2.59 -5.54 6.09
N ILE A 412 2.38 -6.86 6.08
CA ILE A 412 1.47 -7.48 7.06
C ILE A 412 2.08 -7.58 8.45
N TRP A 413 3.42 -7.64 8.53
CA TRP A 413 4.14 -7.59 9.80
C TRP A 413 3.96 -6.23 10.49
N SER A 414 4.11 -5.14 9.75
CA SER A 414 3.81 -3.79 10.21
C SER A 414 2.31 -3.60 10.48
N GLU A 415 1.44 -4.27 9.75
CA GLU A 415 -0.01 -4.16 9.96
C GLU A 415 -0.46 -4.74 11.30
N VAL A 416 0.30 -5.68 11.89
CA VAL A 416 0.10 -6.11 13.29
C VAL A 416 0.27 -4.91 14.23
N LEU A 417 1.32 -4.11 14.04
CA LEU A 417 1.61 -2.94 14.86
C LEU A 417 0.56 -1.85 14.64
N ASP A 418 0.18 -1.61 13.39
CA ASP A 418 -0.89 -0.67 13.03
C ASP A 418 -2.22 -1.06 13.69
N ALA A 419 -2.70 -2.28 13.46
CA ALA A 419 -3.99 -2.71 14.01
C ALA A 419 -4.08 -2.57 15.54
N ASP A 420 -2.98 -2.88 16.24
CA ASP A 420 -2.92 -2.71 17.69
C ASP A 420 -2.74 -1.23 18.12
N ALA A 421 -2.08 -0.40 17.31
CA ALA A 421 -1.98 1.04 17.54
C ALA A 421 -3.32 1.75 17.35
N VAL A 422 -4.15 1.33 16.38
CA VAL A 422 -5.52 1.86 16.22
C VAL A 422 -6.33 1.61 17.49
N GLU A 423 -6.22 0.43 18.10
CA GLU A 423 -6.88 0.15 19.37
C GLU A 423 -6.32 1.01 20.50
N TRP A 424 -5.01 1.27 20.54
CA TRP A 424 -4.44 2.24 21.50
C TRP A 424 -5.08 3.63 21.36
N PHE A 425 -5.26 4.15 20.14
CA PHE A 425 -5.92 5.45 19.96
C PHE A 425 -7.37 5.43 20.46
N LYS A 426 -8.13 4.35 20.18
CA LYS A 426 -9.51 4.20 20.69
C LYS A 426 -9.55 4.12 22.22
N GLU A 427 -8.63 3.38 22.83
CA GLU A 427 -8.49 3.21 24.29
C GLU A 427 -8.16 4.54 25.00
N ASN A 428 -7.49 5.47 24.32
CA ASN A 428 -6.98 6.72 24.89
C ASN A 428 -7.75 7.97 24.42
N GLY A 429 -8.99 7.81 23.96
CA GLY A 429 -9.87 8.95 23.65
C GLY A 429 -9.69 9.55 22.25
N GLY A 430 -8.97 8.89 21.34
CA GLY A 430 -9.03 9.16 19.91
C GLY A 430 -8.10 10.27 19.41
N LEU A 431 -8.62 11.10 18.50
CA LEU A 431 -7.90 12.20 17.85
C LEU A 431 -7.72 13.38 18.82
N THR A 432 -6.67 13.32 19.63
CA THR A 432 -6.35 14.39 20.59
C THR A 432 -4.89 14.83 20.46
N ARG A 433 -4.62 16.09 20.83
CA ARG A 433 -3.25 16.63 20.84
C ARG A 433 -2.33 15.85 21.78
N ALA A 434 -2.83 15.45 22.95
CA ALA A 434 -2.05 14.63 23.89
C ALA A 434 -1.65 13.28 23.28
N ASN A 435 -2.56 12.60 22.58
CA ASN A 435 -2.26 11.33 21.93
C ASN A 435 -1.25 11.47 20.80
N GLY A 436 -1.35 12.55 20.02
CA GLY A 436 -0.37 12.80 18.97
C GLY A 436 1.00 13.23 19.49
N ASP A 437 1.07 13.98 20.59
CA ASP A 437 2.35 14.27 21.26
C ASP A 437 2.99 12.99 21.78
N HIS A 438 2.21 12.09 22.39
CA HIS A 438 2.70 10.76 22.80
C HIS A 438 3.21 9.95 21.61
N PHE A 439 2.42 9.84 20.54
CA PHE A 439 2.83 9.09 19.34
C PHE A 439 4.06 9.70 18.64
N ARG A 440 4.14 11.03 18.58
CA ARG A 440 5.30 11.76 18.07
C ARG A 440 6.54 11.49 18.92
N ASN A 441 6.41 11.59 20.24
CA ASN A 441 7.55 11.50 21.16
C ASN A 441 8.03 10.06 21.33
N GLU A 442 7.16 9.08 21.39
CA GLU A 442 7.59 7.69 21.60
C GLU A 442 7.96 6.97 20.30
N LEU A 443 7.48 7.46 19.15
CA LEU A 443 7.64 6.74 17.89
C LEU A 443 8.16 7.60 16.73
N LEU A 444 7.35 8.53 16.20
CA LEU A 444 7.67 9.18 14.91
C LEU A 444 8.94 10.04 14.94
N SER A 445 9.31 10.59 16.11
CA SER A 445 10.51 11.43 16.23
C SER A 445 11.81 10.64 16.38
N ARG A 446 11.73 9.33 16.60
CA ARG A 446 12.88 8.50 16.97
C ARG A 446 13.65 7.95 15.77
N GLY A 447 13.00 7.82 14.61
CA GLY A 447 13.60 7.17 13.45
C GLY A 447 14.31 5.85 13.83
N GLY A 448 15.47 5.57 13.25
CA GLY A 448 16.27 4.38 13.58
C GLY A 448 17.15 4.52 14.83
N SER A 449 16.91 5.48 15.73
CA SER A 449 17.80 5.76 16.86
C SER A 449 17.60 4.85 18.07
N ILE A 450 16.48 4.11 18.11
CA ILE A 450 16.11 3.14 19.14
C ILE A 450 15.65 1.86 18.42
N ASP A 451 15.75 0.71 19.09
CA ASP A 451 15.18 -0.54 18.57
C ASP A 451 13.68 -0.39 18.28
N SER A 452 13.24 -0.79 17.08
CA SER A 452 11.85 -0.61 16.62
C SER A 452 10.80 -1.27 17.49
N MET A 453 11.08 -2.46 18.02
CA MET A 453 10.12 -3.12 18.90
C MET A 453 10.09 -2.45 20.28
N GLN A 454 11.22 -1.90 20.72
CA GLN A 454 11.24 -1.05 21.91
C GLN A 454 10.48 0.27 21.70
N MET A 455 10.60 0.92 20.54
CA MET A 455 9.81 2.11 20.21
C MET A 455 8.30 1.81 20.27
N PHE A 456 7.88 0.67 19.69
CA PHE A 456 6.49 0.25 19.77
C PHE A 456 6.07 -0.02 21.23
N ARG A 457 6.87 -0.73 22.03
CA ARG A 457 6.57 -0.96 23.45
C ARG A 457 6.43 0.33 24.25
N ASN A 458 7.29 1.33 24.01
CA ASN A 458 7.20 2.62 24.67
C ASN A 458 5.88 3.34 24.33
N PHE A 459 5.47 3.30 23.07
CA PHE A 459 4.21 3.85 22.62
C PHE A 459 3.00 3.07 23.18
N ARG A 460 2.98 1.76 22.98
CA ARG A 460 1.83 0.88 23.25
C ARG A 460 1.65 0.53 24.73
N GLY A 461 2.75 0.51 25.49
CA GLY A 461 2.83 0.04 26.87
C GLY A 461 3.03 -1.48 27.03
N ARG A 462 3.08 -2.23 25.92
CA ARG A 462 3.26 -3.69 25.86
C ARG A 462 3.73 -4.12 24.47
N ASP A 463 4.08 -5.40 24.30
CA ASP A 463 4.32 -5.98 22.98
C ASP A 463 3.04 -5.99 22.13
N ALA A 464 3.22 -6.01 20.81
CA ALA A 464 2.13 -6.05 19.85
C ALA A 464 1.41 -7.40 19.88
N VAL A 465 0.09 -7.36 19.69
CA VAL A 465 -0.76 -8.56 19.59
C VAL A 465 -1.43 -8.62 18.22
N ILE A 466 -1.67 -9.84 17.70
CA ILE A 466 -2.12 -10.04 16.31
C ILE A 466 -3.64 -10.00 16.16
N GLU A 467 -4.37 -10.16 17.26
CA GLU A 467 -5.83 -10.28 17.29
C GLU A 467 -6.56 -9.07 16.65
N PRO A 468 -6.10 -7.80 16.83
CA PRO A 468 -6.66 -6.67 16.10
C PRO A 468 -6.54 -6.79 14.58
N LEU A 469 -5.39 -7.28 14.07
CA LEU A 469 -5.19 -7.53 12.64
C LEU A 469 -6.13 -8.62 12.14
N LEU A 470 -6.21 -9.75 12.87
CA LEU A 470 -7.08 -10.86 12.49
C LEU A 470 -8.55 -10.41 12.44
N LYS A 471 -9.00 -9.59 13.39
CA LYS A 471 -10.34 -8.98 13.36
C LYS A 471 -10.51 -8.05 12.15
N ARG A 472 -9.55 -7.16 11.89
CA ARG A 472 -9.60 -6.20 10.78
C ARG A 472 -9.72 -6.89 9.43
N ARG A 473 -8.99 -7.99 9.22
CA ARG A 473 -9.00 -8.78 7.98
C ARG A 473 -10.06 -9.90 7.95
N GLY A 474 -10.90 -10.02 8.99
CA GLY A 474 -11.93 -11.05 9.06
C GLY A 474 -11.39 -12.48 9.13
N LEU A 475 -10.25 -12.69 9.79
CA LEU A 475 -9.49 -13.94 9.85
C LEU A 475 -9.64 -14.72 11.17
N ASN A 476 -10.59 -14.34 12.02
CA ASN A 476 -10.85 -14.97 13.32
C ASN A 476 -11.68 -16.26 13.23
#